data_AF-A0A078FKB3-F1
#
_entry.id   AF-A0A078FKB3-F1
#
_cell.length_a   1.000
_cell.length_b   1.000
_cell.length_c   1.000
_cell.angle_alpha   90.00
_cell.angle_beta   90.00
_cell.angle_gamma   90.00
#
_symmetry.space_group_name_H-M   'P 1'
#
loop_
_entity.id
_entity.type
_entity.pdbx_description
1 polymer ?
#
loop_
_entity_poly.entity_id
_entity_poly.type
_entity_poly.pdbx_seq_one_letter_code
_entity_poly.pdbx_strand_id
1 'polypeptide(L)'
;MSLHEFAHVTGLNCNKITKKNIKRKKNPINEKLYWGELFGSLKFCAVDTAIEMLKKRKVKDREMRLKYACLAFTSCVLLPTSHSSRIITEHVEMIRDFDEFLKYPWGRVTFEMLVTGIKKKDEIGSHPCRACCCD
;
A
#
# COMPACT_ATOMS: atom_id res chain seq x y z
N MET A 1 10.33 -11.84 -15.68
CA MET A 1 8.98 -11.28 -15.85
C MET A 1 9.10 -9.80 -16.19
N SER A 2 8.51 -9.39 -17.30
CA SER A 2 8.41 -7.99 -17.74
C SER A 2 7.20 -7.29 -17.13
N LEU A 3 7.18 -5.95 -17.17
CA LEU A 3 6.04 -5.17 -16.69
C LEU A 3 4.77 -5.44 -17.51
N HIS A 4 4.90 -5.74 -18.80
CA HIS A 4 3.77 -6.04 -19.68
C HIS A 4 3.10 -7.37 -19.29
N GLU A 5 3.89 -8.42 -19.07
CA GLU A 5 3.38 -9.72 -18.59
C GLU A 5 2.72 -9.59 -17.22
N PHE A 6 3.33 -8.82 -16.31
CA PHE A 6 2.75 -8.56 -15.00
C PHE A 6 1.38 -7.87 -15.11
N ALA A 7 1.26 -6.85 -15.96
CA ALA A 7 -0.01 -6.16 -16.20
C ALA A 7 -1.07 -7.11 -16.78
N HIS A 8 -0.67 -7.97 -17.72
CA HIS A 8 -1.57 -8.94 -18.35
C HIS A 8 -2.10 -9.97 -17.33
N VAL A 9 -1.24 -10.51 -16.47
CA VAL A 9 -1.61 -11.53 -15.48
C VAL A 9 -2.44 -10.95 -14.34
N THR A 10 -2.10 -9.76 -13.85
CA THR A 10 -2.75 -9.18 -12.68
C THR A 10 -3.98 -8.32 -13.01
N GLY A 11 -4.09 -7.85 -14.26
CA GLY A 11 -5.09 -6.86 -14.66
C GLY A 11 -4.91 -5.49 -14.01
N LEU A 12 -3.81 -5.26 -13.27
CA LEU A 12 -3.58 -4.01 -12.57
C LEU A 12 -3.07 -2.93 -13.52
N ASN A 13 -3.47 -1.69 -13.24
CA ASN A 13 -2.97 -0.53 -13.98
C ASN A 13 -1.44 -0.39 -13.79
N CYS A 14 -0.70 -0.49 -14.90
CA CYS A 14 0.76 -0.38 -14.94
C CYS A 14 1.24 0.88 -15.71
N ASN A 15 0.37 1.87 -15.91
CA ASN A 15 0.72 3.12 -16.59
C ASN A 15 1.84 3.88 -15.87
N LYS A 16 2.51 4.80 -16.57
CA LYS A 16 3.58 5.62 -15.98
C LYS A 16 3.02 6.50 -14.86
N ILE A 17 3.72 6.57 -13.72
CA ILE A 17 3.37 7.49 -12.63
C ILE A 17 3.73 8.91 -13.07
N THR A 18 2.73 9.78 -13.24
CA THR A 18 2.98 11.16 -13.65
C THR A 18 3.33 12.03 -12.43
N LYS A 19 4.13 13.09 -12.63
CA LYS A 19 4.51 14.02 -11.55
C LYS A 19 3.30 14.71 -10.88
N LYS A 20 2.13 14.78 -11.54
CA LYS A 20 0.90 15.31 -10.91
C LYS A 20 0.49 14.45 -9.71
N ASN A 21 0.63 13.13 -9.81
CA ASN A 21 0.34 12.18 -8.73
C ASN A 21 1.28 12.34 -7.51
N ILE A 22 2.45 12.96 -7.72
CA ILE A 22 3.44 13.23 -6.65
C ILE A 22 3.18 14.60 -5.99
N LYS A 23 2.69 15.60 -6.75
CA LYS A 23 2.59 16.99 -6.31
C LYS A 23 1.36 17.33 -5.46
N ARG A 24 0.31 16.50 -5.42
CA ARG A 24 -0.86 16.72 -4.53
C ARG A 24 -0.59 16.41 -3.04
N LYS A 25 0.62 15.98 -2.68
CA LYS A 25 1.00 15.53 -1.32
C LYS A 25 1.37 16.63 -0.31
N LYS A 26 1.01 17.89 -0.55
CA LYS A 26 1.07 18.92 0.51
C LYS A 26 -0.36 19.35 0.79
N ASN A 27 -0.98 18.75 1.80
CA ASN A 27 -2.15 19.36 2.41
C ASN A 27 -1.75 20.81 2.73
N PRO A 28 -2.52 21.82 2.30
CA PRO A 28 -2.36 23.16 2.83
C PRO A 28 -2.32 23.04 4.35
N ILE A 29 -1.49 23.83 5.03
CA ILE A 29 -1.28 23.77 6.49
C ILE A 29 -2.61 23.82 7.30
N ASN A 30 -3.71 24.23 6.65
CA ASN A 30 -5.07 24.31 7.19
C ASN A 30 -6.00 23.10 6.94
N GLU A 31 -5.62 22.09 6.17
CA GLU A 31 -6.52 20.97 5.88
C GLU A 31 -6.29 19.79 6.84
N LYS A 32 -7.36 19.34 7.52
CA LYS A 32 -7.31 18.21 8.45
C LYS A 32 -6.81 16.96 7.71
N LEU A 33 -5.86 16.24 8.31
CA LEU A 33 -5.37 14.97 7.77
C LEU A 33 -6.52 13.97 7.65
N TYR A 34 -6.66 13.31 6.49
CA TYR A 34 -7.74 12.35 6.25
C TYR A 34 -7.64 11.13 7.19
N TRP A 35 -6.43 10.85 7.67
CA TRP A 35 -6.19 9.85 8.70
C TRP A 35 -7.17 9.95 9.89
N GLY A 36 -7.42 11.16 10.39
CA GLY A 36 -8.30 11.36 11.53
C GLY A 36 -9.77 11.03 11.25
N GLU A 37 -10.20 11.09 9.99
CA GLU A 37 -11.55 10.71 9.58
C GLU A 37 -11.73 9.19 9.52
N LEU A 38 -10.71 8.46 9.09
CA LEU A 38 -10.75 7.00 9.05
C LEU A 38 -10.47 6.41 10.44
N PHE A 39 -9.35 6.76 11.06
CA PHE A 39 -8.79 6.05 12.22
C PHE A 39 -8.86 6.85 13.53
N GLY A 40 -9.43 8.05 13.52
CA GLY A 40 -9.52 8.89 14.71
C GLY A 40 -8.15 9.30 15.24
N SER A 41 -7.90 9.07 16.53
CA SER A 41 -6.65 9.42 17.20
C SER A 41 -5.59 8.31 17.17
N LEU A 42 -5.82 7.21 16.46
CA LEU A 42 -4.83 6.14 16.33
C LEU A 42 -3.55 6.66 15.69
N LYS A 43 -2.38 6.37 16.28
CA LYS A 43 -1.09 6.78 15.70
C LYS A 43 -0.69 5.94 14.48
N PHE A 44 -1.15 4.69 14.44
CA PHE A 44 -0.96 3.77 13.33
C PHE A 44 -2.12 2.76 13.31
N CYS A 45 -2.34 2.11 12.17
CA CYS A 45 -3.33 1.05 12.02
C CYS A 45 -2.68 -0.18 11.40
N ALA A 46 -2.74 -1.32 12.09
CA ALA A 46 -2.34 -2.60 11.52
C ALA A 46 -3.40 -3.06 10.50
N VAL A 47 -2.98 -3.77 9.45
CA VAL A 47 -3.92 -4.30 8.45
C VAL A 47 -4.96 -5.22 9.10
N ASP A 48 -4.54 -6.07 10.05
CA ASP A 48 -5.46 -6.96 10.77
C ASP A 48 -6.53 -6.19 11.56
N THR A 49 -6.15 -5.06 12.16
CA THR A 49 -7.09 -4.18 12.85
C THR A 49 -8.14 -3.62 11.89
N ALA A 50 -7.72 -3.17 10.69
CA ALA A 50 -8.63 -2.68 9.67
C ALA A 50 -9.59 -3.79 9.17
N ILE A 51 -9.08 -4.99 8.93
CA ILE A 51 -9.88 -6.17 8.56
C ILE A 51 -10.89 -6.50 9.66
N GLU A 52 -10.48 -6.45 10.92
CA GLU A 52 -11.34 -6.73 12.06
C GLU A 52 -12.45 -5.69 12.22
N MET A 53 -12.16 -4.41 11.97
CA MET A 53 -13.17 -3.34 11.92
C MET A 53 -14.22 -3.59 10.82
N LEU A 54 -13.80 -4.10 9.65
CA LEU A 54 -14.69 -4.46 8.55
C LEU A 54 -15.58 -5.66 8.91
N LYS A 55 -15.00 -6.72 9.49
CA LYS A 55 -15.70 -7.94 9.93
C LYS A 55 -16.74 -7.65 11.00
N LYS A 56 -16.36 -6.89 12.03
CA LYS A 56 -17.25 -6.48 13.15
C LYS A 56 -18.24 -5.37 12.78
N ARG A 57 -18.27 -4.92 11.52
CA ARG A 57 -19.14 -3.83 11.03
C ARG A 57 -19.03 -2.54 11.86
N LYS A 58 -17.82 -2.25 12.40
CA LYS A 58 -17.54 -0.98 13.09
C LYS A 58 -17.63 0.20 12.13
N VAL A 59 -17.20 -0.01 10.88
CA VAL A 59 -17.44 0.91 9.76
C VAL A 59 -18.75 0.49 9.08
N LYS A 60 -19.77 1.34 9.20
CA LYS A 60 -21.14 1.08 8.71
C LYS A 60 -21.34 1.56 7.27
N ASP A 61 -20.81 2.74 6.95
CA ASP A 61 -20.96 3.34 5.63
C ASP A 61 -20.27 2.50 4.53
N ARG A 62 -20.94 2.34 3.39
CA ARG A 62 -20.46 1.48 2.30
C ARG A 62 -19.19 2.03 1.66
N GLU A 63 -19.12 3.32 1.42
CA GLU A 63 -17.95 3.95 0.80
C GLU A 63 -16.74 3.83 1.72
N MET A 64 -16.90 4.15 3.00
CA MET A 64 -15.84 3.99 4.00
C MET A 64 -15.36 2.54 4.12
N ARG A 65 -16.28 1.56 4.06
CA ARG A 65 -15.90 0.14 4.06
C ARG A 65 -15.04 -0.23 2.84
N LEU A 66 -15.36 0.31 1.66
CA LEU A 66 -14.55 0.10 0.46
C LEU A 66 -13.16 0.74 0.62
N LYS A 67 -13.09 1.95 1.17
CA LYS A 67 -11.81 2.62 1.45
C LYS A 67 -10.93 1.78 2.39
N TYR A 68 -11.49 1.29 3.49
CA TYR A 68 -10.80 0.39 4.41
C TYR A 68 -10.31 -0.90 3.74
N ALA A 69 -11.14 -1.52 2.90
CA ALA A 69 -10.78 -2.75 2.20
C ALA A 69 -9.64 -2.52 1.20
N CYS A 70 -9.70 -1.44 0.43
CA CYS A 70 -8.66 -1.05 -0.51
C CYS A 70 -7.34 -0.72 0.20
N LEU A 71 -7.37 -0.01 1.33
CA LEU A 71 -6.19 0.26 2.14
C LEU A 71 -5.55 -1.02 2.67
N ALA A 72 -6.36 -1.92 3.24
CA ALA A 72 -5.89 -3.23 3.72
C ALA A 72 -5.25 -4.05 2.60
N PHE A 73 -5.96 -4.20 1.48
CA PHE A 73 -5.49 -4.93 0.30
C PHE A 73 -4.18 -4.35 -0.25
N THR A 74 -4.10 -3.02 -0.35
CA THR A 74 -2.89 -2.35 -0.86
C THR A 74 -1.69 -2.60 0.07
N SER A 75 -1.89 -2.51 1.39
CA SER A 75 -0.81 -2.69 2.36
C SER A 75 -0.35 -4.14 2.52
N CYS A 76 -1.22 -5.15 2.40
CA CYS A 76 -0.81 -6.56 2.62
C CYS A 76 -0.66 -7.40 1.35
N VAL A 77 -1.35 -7.07 0.26
CA VAL A 77 -1.30 -7.85 -0.99
C VAL A 77 -0.41 -7.18 -2.02
N LEU A 78 -0.62 -5.87 -2.25
CA LEU A 78 0.10 -5.17 -3.30
C LEU A 78 1.50 -4.74 -2.88
N LEU A 79 1.64 -4.29 -1.64
CA LEU A 79 2.89 -3.75 -1.10
C LEU A 79 3.22 -4.37 0.26
N PRO A 80 3.35 -5.71 0.36
CA PRO A 80 3.77 -6.36 1.60
C PRO A 80 5.17 -5.88 1.99
N THR A 81 5.24 -5.05 3.03
CA THR A 81 6.50 -4.46 3.51
C THR A 81 7.10 -5.20 4.69
N SER A 82 6.29 -5.92 5.47
CA SER A 82 6.74 -6.73 6.61
C SER A 82 5.69 -7.75 7.05
N HIS A 83 6.09 -8.67 7.94
CA HIS A 83 5.18 -9.60 8.63
C HIS A 83 4.09 -8.89 9.46
N SER A 84 4.28 -7.62 9.81
CA SER A 84 3.31 -6.77 10.52
C SER A 84 2.95 -5.54 9.69
N SER A 85 2.35 -5.77 8.53
CA SER A 85 2.01 -4.71 7.58
C SER A 85 1.03 -3.69 8.19
N ARG A 86 1.36 -2.41 8.02
CA ARG A 86 0.58 -1.27 8.51
C ARG A 86 -0.06 -0.52 7.34
N ILE A 87 -1.18 0.13 7.62
CA ILE A 87 -1.79 1.08 6.69
C ILE A 87 -0.84 2.28 6.53
N ILE A 88 -0.49 2.60 5.29
CA ILE A 88 0.45 3.65 4.93
C ILE A 88 -0.29 5.00 4.87
N THR A 89 0.21 6.00 5.59
CA THR A 89 -0.43 7.33 5.70
C THR A 89 -0.62 7.99 4.33
N GLU A 90 0.35 7.88 3.42
CA GLU A 90 0.26 8.44 2.08
C GLU A 90 -0.87 7.82 1.25
N HIS A 91 -1.17 6.53 1.47
CA HIS A 91 -2.28 5.85 0.81
C HIS A 91 -3.63 6.27 1.40
N VAL A 92 -3.66 6.61 2.69
CA VAL A 92 -4.82 7.19 3.35
C VAL A 92 -5.15 8.56 2.78
N GLU A 93 -4.17 9.44 2.62
CA GLU A 93 -4.43 10.74 1.99
C GLU A 93 -4.88 10.58 0.53
N MET A 94 -4.31 9.62 -0.21
CA MET A 94 -4.71 9.35 -1.60
C MET A 94 -6.14 8.83 -1.71
N ILE A 95 -6.59 7.97 -0.78
CA ILE A 95 -7.93 7.36 -0.86
C ILE A 95 -9.08 8.31 -0.50
N ARG A 96 -8.76 9.54 -0.08
CA ARG A 96 -9.75 10.61 0.07
C ARG A 96 -10.56 10.76 -1.23
N ASP A 97 -9.85 10.85 -2.37
CA ASP A 97 -10.43 10.72 -3.71
C ASP A 97 -10.36 9.24 -4.14
N PHE A 98 -11.49 8.55 -3.98
CA PHE A 98 -11.55 7.11 -4.22
C PHE A 98 -11.31 6.75 -5.69
N ASP A 99 -11.77 7.57 -6.63
CA ASP A 99 -11.58 7.33 -8.06
C ASP A 99 -10.12 7.55 -8.48
N GLU A 100 -9.47 8.59 -7.93
CA GLU A 100 -8.03 8.82 -8.15
C GLU A 100 -7.22 7.65 -7.59
N PHE A 101 -7.57 7.14 -6.41
CA PHE A 101 -6.92 5.97 -5.81
C PHE A 101 -7.06 4.72 -6.67
N LEU A 102 -8.25 4.40 -7.17
CA LEU A 102 -8.47 3.22 -8.02
C LEU A 102 -7.77 3.33 -9.38
N LYS A 103 -7.68 4.55 -9.94
CA LYS A 103 -6.96 4.81 -11.20
C LYS A 103 -5.45 4.87 -11.02
N TYR A 104 -4.94 4.96 -9.79
CA TYR A 104 -3.51 5.00 -9.53
C TYR A 104 -2.82 3.73 -10.08
N PRO A 105 -1.62 3.83 -10.69
CA PRO A 105 -0.96 2.70 -11.32
C PRO A 105 -0.31 1.75 -10.29
N TRP A 106 -1.14 1.13 -9.45
CA TRP A 106 -0.73 0.20 -8.40
C TRP A 106 0.10 -0.97 -8.94
N GLY A 107 -0.24 -1.49 -10.13
CA GLY A 107 0.50 -2.58 -10.74
C GLY A 107 1.95 -2.23 -11.02
N ARG A 108 2.22 -0.99 -11.44
CA ARG A 108 3.61 -0.51 -11.61
C ARG A 108 4.35 -0.47 -10.28
N VAL A 109 3.73 0.09 -9.23
CA VAL A 109 4.37 0.22 -7.91
C VAL A 109 4.69 -1.16 -7.34
N THR A 110 3.73 -2.10 -7.40
CA THR A 110 3.94 -3.49 -6.97
C THR A 110 5.05 -4.16 -7.78
N PHE A 111 5.05 -4.02 -9.10
CA PHE A 111 6.08 -4.62 -9.94
C PHE A 111 7.48 -4.08 -9.62
N GLU A 112 7.63 -2.76 -9.48
CA GLU A 112 8.90 -2.12 -9.13
C GLU A 112 9.41 -2.59 -7.75
N MET A 113 8.51 -2.73 -6.77
CA MET A 113 8.83 -3.29 -5.46
C MET A 113 9.31 -4.75 -5.57
N LEU A 114 8.60 -5.59 -6.31
CA LEU A 114 8.95 -7.00 -6.50
C LEU A 114 10.30 -7.17 -7.18
N VAL A 115 10.55 -6.46 -8.28
CA VAL A 115 11.83 -6.52 -9.01
C VAL A 115 12.98 -6.04 -8.12
N THR A 116 12.76 -4.99 -7.33
CA THR A 116 13.77 -4.49 -6.38
C THR A 116 14.07 -5.52 -5.29
N GLY A 117 13.04 -6.20 -4.77
CA GLY A 117 13.19 -7.27 -3.78
C GLY A 117 13.98 -8.47 -4.29
N ILE A 118 13.73 -8.90 -5.53
CA ILE A 118 14.46 -10.01 -6.16
C ILE A 118 15.95 -9.66 -6.31
N LYS A 119 16.26 -8.48 -6.87
CA LYS A 119 17.65 -8.03 -7.06
C LYS A 119 18.45 -8.00 -5.75
N LYS A 120 17.86 -7.48 -4.67
CA LYS A 120 18.52 -7.45 -3.35
C LYS A 120 18.82 -8.85 -2.81
N LYS A 121 17.94 -9.83 -3.07
CA LYS A 121 18.17 -11.21 -2.65
C LYS A 121 19.33 -11.85 -3.42
N ASP A 122 19.44 -11.56 -4.72
CA ASP A 122 20.53 -12.06 -5.57
C ASP A 122 21.90 -11.49 -5.14
N GLU A 123 21.95 -10.21 -4.76
CA GLU A 123 23.15 -9.57 -4.21
C GLU A 123 23.60 -10.18 -2.87
N ILE A 124 22.65 -10.54 -1.99
CA ILE A 124 22.94 -11.19 -0.70
C ILE A 124 23.38 -12.64 -0.88
N GLY A 125 22.79 -13.38 -1.85
CA GLY A 125 23.20 -14.74 -2.20
C GLY A 125 24.59 -14.85 -2.84
N SER A 126 25.17 -13.72 -3.26
CA SER A 126 26.52 -13.62 -3.83
C SER A 126 27.62 -13.45 -2.76
N HIS A 127 27.23 -13.22 -1.51
CA HIS A 127 28.15 -13.20 -0.38
C HIS A 127 28.05 -14.55 0.34
N PRO A 128 29.15 -15.27 0.60
CA PRO A 128 29.07 -16.52 1.35
C PRO A 128 28.47 -16.18 2.71
N CYS A 129 27.28 -16.73 2.99
CA CYS A 129 26.67 -16.67 4.31
C CYS A 129 27.69 -17.23 5.32
N ARG A 130 28.40 -16.35 6.02
CA ARG A 130 28.97 -16.73 7.31
C ARG A 130 27.78 -17.04 8.19
N ALA A 131 27.65 -18.31 8.54
CA ALA A 131 26.70 -18.79 9.51
C ALA A 131 26.67 -17.86 10.73
N CYS A 132 25.51 -17.26 11.00
CA CYS A 132 25.18 -16.83 12.34
C CYS A 132 24.13 -17.80 12.84
N CYS A 133 24.60 -18.64 13.75
CA CYS A 133 23.88 -19.64 14.50
C CYS A 133 22.59 -19.06 15.09
N CYS A 134 21.56 -19.91 15.10
CA CYS A 134 20.50 -19.81 16.09
C CYS A 134 21.12 -19.97 17.48
N ASP A 135 20.84 -19.02 18.37
CA ASP A 135 20.69 -19.20 19.82
C ASP A 135 19.64 -18.20 20.31
#